data_AF-A0A124BRI5-F1
#
_entry.id   AF-A0A124BRI5-F1
#
_cell.length_a   1.000
_cell.length_b   1.000
_cell.length_c   1.000
_cell.angle_alpha   90.00
_cell.angle_beta   90.00
_cell.angle_gamma   90.00
#
_symmetry.space_group_name_H-M   'P 1'
#
loop_
_entity.id
_entity.type
_entity.pdbx_description
1 polymer ?
#
loop_
_entity_poly.entity_id
_entity_poly.type
_entity_poly.pdbx_seq_one_letter_code
_entity_poly.pdbx_strand_id
1 'polypeptide(L)'
;MTAALLWLALIAAVTGGLWGLSRRPPHVTVTREVPGSGFEGGGLPLTVTVTVRSRRPLRVTLSDPAPRGVVSGHELTAAALHLGQTTRTFTTTLRLNRRGHFEWPGLDLAWADPLGLFWQQTTLPATTAVTVYPGTHGLLLPDLLRPLLSEGTLSRQLGLDDPLSLRSAREYVTGDAPGRIHWRLSARRGELVVREPERTAASSLTVFVDASAGGSTFVDSAARLAASLLREGQTLGLPVAAAAAGQVTPAGRGADALHAALHLLARLEPDPAPPALPVTRAGGNLIILTARPSADLTTQALRARATASRVSIVALPEGFYLEPGEQARRQWAGLPDAVRDLERRAAVLAESGILIYVLRGNQSVLTLAG
;
A
#
# COMPACT_ATOMS: atom_id res chain seq x y z
N MET A 1 35.36 56.12 36.10
CA MET A 1 34.27 55.25 36.60
C MET A 1 32.90 55.62 36.02
N THR A 2 32.52 56.90 35.97
CA THR A 2 31.20 57.36 35.44
C THR A 2 30.93 56.96 33.99
N ALA A 3 31.90 57.10 33.09
CA ALA A 3 31.74 56.70 31.68
C ALA A 3 31.47 55.20 31.49
N ALA A 4 32.11 54.33 32.28
CA ALA A 4 31.90 52.88 32.22
C ALA A 4 30.48 52.50 32.67
N LEU A 5 29.97 53.16 33.72
CA LEU A 5 28.59 52.95 34.19
C LEU A 5 27.56 53.41 33.15
N LEU A 6 27.82 54.50 32.43
CA LEU A 6 26.94 54.97 31.35
C LEU A 6 26.90 53.96 30.18
N TRP A 7 28.05 53.40 29.78
CA TRP A 7 28.10 52.36 28.76
C TRP A 7 27.38 51.08 29.19
N LEU A 8 27.56 50.64 30.44
CA LEU A 8 26.85 49.47 30.97
C LEU A 8 25.34 49.69 31.00
N ALA A 9 24.88 50.87 31.41
CA ALA A 9 23.46 51.22 31.39
C ALA A 9 22.89 51.24 29.97
N LEU A 10 23.63 51.78 29.00
CA LEU A 10 23.23 51.78 27.59
C LEU A 10 23.12 50.35 27.03
N ILE A 11 24.12 49.50 27.30
CA ILE A 11 24.10 48.09 26.87
C ILE A 11 22.91 47.35 27.51
N ALA A 12 22.65 47.56 28.79
CA ALA A 12 21.51 46.97 29.48
C ALA A 12 20.16 47.43 28.88
N ALA A 13 20.04 48.71 28.53
CA ALA A 13 18.84 49.25 27.89
C ALA A 13 18.64 48.68 26.47
N VAL A 14 19.71 48.58 25.67
CA VAL A 14 19.65 48.01 24.31
C VAL A 14 19.31 46.52 24.36
N THR A 15 20.01 45.73 25.19
CA THR A 15 19.76 44.30 25.34
C THR A 15 18.37 44.01 25.90
N GLY A 16 17.93 44.78 26.91
CA GLY A 16 16.56 44.71 27.43
C GLY A 16 15.50 45.08 26.40
N GLY A 17 15.76 46.08 25.56
CA GLY A 17 14.92 46.43 24.42
C GLY A 17 14.80 45.31 23.39
N LEU A 18 15.94 44.75 22.95
CA LEU A 18 15.98 43.63 21.99
C LEU A 18 15.27 42.38 22.53
N TRP A 19 15.47 42.07 23.80
CA TRP A 19 14.75 40.99 24.48
C TRP A 19 13.24 41.26 24.58
N GLY A 20 12.84 42.51 24.85
CA GLY A 20 11.43 42.92 24.83
C GLY A 20 10.79 42.80 23.44
N LEU A 21 11.55 43.04 22.37
CA LEU A 21 11.12 42.82 20.98
C LEU A 21 10.89 41.34 20.70
N SER A 22 11.82 40.47 21.08
CA SER A 22 11.75 39.02 20.81
C SER A 22 10.69 38.28 21.64
N ARG A 23 10.20 38.84 22.75
CA ARG A 23 9.20 38.19 23.60
C ARG A 23 7.81 37.98 23.00
N ARG A 24 7.42 38.74 21.96
CA ARG A 24 6.10 38.58 21.33
C ARG A 24 6.25 37.85 20.00
N PRO A 25 5.56 36.71 19.78
CA PRO A 25 5.65 36.00 18.53
C PRO A 25 5.03 36.82 17.39
N PRO A 26 5.57 36.70 16.16
CA PRO A 26 4.88 37.17 14.97
C PRO A 26 3.61 36.34 14.74
N HIS A 27 2.60 36.93 14.10
CA HIS A 27 1.45 36.15 13.66
C HIS A 27 1.79 35.49 12.32
N VAL A 28 1.77 34.17 12.28
CA VAL A 28 2.12 33.39 11.09
C VAL A 28 0.98 32.45 10.76
N THR A 29 0.57 32.47 9.50
CA THR A 29 -0.43 31.55 8.94
C THR A 29 0.24 30.77 7.83
N VAL A 30 0.11 29.44 7.87
CA VAL A 30 0.65 28.55 6.84
C VAL A 30 -0.46 27.65 6.32
N THR A 31 -0.55 27.55 5.00
CA THR A 31 -1.41 26.59 4.31
C THR A 31 -0.56 25.71 3.43
N ARG A 32 -0.81 24.40 3.51
CA ARG A 32 -0.19 23.38 2.67
C ARG A 32 -1.26 22.81 1.75
N GLU A 33 -1.02 22.89 0.46
CA GLU A 33 -1.83 22.24 -0.56
C GLU A 33 -1.03 21.08 -1.13
N VAL A 34 -1.48 19.86 -0.86
CA VAL A 34 -0.89 18.62 -1.34
C VAL A 34 -2.02 17.64 -1.66
N PRO A 35 -1.92 16.84 -2.73
CA PRO A 35 -2.84 15.73 -2.95
C PRO A 35 -2.80 14.76 -1.76
N GLY A 36 -3.96 14.27 -1.33
CA GLY A 36 -4.05 13.40 -0.14
C GLY A 36 -3.40 12.02 -0.31
N SER A 37 -3.08 11.61 -1.54
CA SER A 37 -2.40 10.35 -1.81
C SER A 37 -1.58 10.36 -3.09
N GLY A 38 -0.62 9.43 -3.18
CA GLY A 38 0.19 9.17 -4.38
C GLY A 38 0.85 7.79 -4.32
N PHE A 39 1.54 7.40 -5.38
CA PHE A 39 2.24 6.12 -5.44
C PHE A 39 3.73 6.29 -5.11
N GLU A 40 4.28 5.32 -4.39
CA GLU A 40 5.71 5.19 -4.15
C GLU A 40 6.52 5.26 -5.45
N GLY A 41 7.68 5.92 -5.41
CA GLY A 41 8.51 6.24 -6.57
C GLY A 41 8.05 7.48 -7.35
N GLY A 42 6.81 7.93 -7.12
CA GLY A 42 6.24 9.14 -7.73
C GLY A 42 6.59 10.44 -7.01
N GLY A 43 6.08 11.54 -7.57
CA GLY A 43 6.14 12.88 -6.98
C GLY A 43 4.75 13.48 -6.86
N LEU A 44 4.49 14.19 -5.76
CA LEU A 44 3.29 15.01 -5.58
C LEU A 44 3.64 16.49 -5.62
N PRO A 45 2.84 17.34 -6.29
CA PRO A 45 2.99 18.78 -6.16
C PRO A 45 2.69 19.20 -4.72
N LEU A 46 3.55 20.04 -4.16
CA LEU A 46 3.38 20.65 -2.85
C LEU A 46 3.45 22.16 -3.01
N THR A 47 2.37 22.85 -2.65
CA THR A 47 2.33 24.30 -2.57
C THR A 47 2.20 24.72 -1.12
N VAL A 48 3.17 25.48 -0.61
CA VAL A 48 3.15 26.03 0.75
C VAL A 48 3.03 27.53 0.66
N THR A 49 1.95 28.08 1.20
CA THR A 49 1.76 29.53 1.31
C THR A 49 1.94 29.95 2.76
N VAL A 50 2.88 30.86 2.97
CA VAL A 50 3.23 31.40 4.29
C VAL A 50 2.89 32.88 4.29
N THR A 51 2.09 33.30 5.26
CA THR A 51 1.84 34.72 5.56
C THR A 51 2.40 35.06 6.92
N VAL A 52 3.37 35.96 6.97
CA VAL A 52 3.96 36.48 8.20
C VAL A 52 3.48 37.91 8.41
N ARG A 53 2.95 38.20 9.60
CA ARG A 53 2.53 39.53 10.02
C ARG A 53 3.18 39.92 11.33
N SER A 54 3.99 40.97 11.31
CA SER A 54 4.64 41.53 12.50
C SER A 54 4.53 43.04 12.52
N ARG A 55 4.27 43.61 13.71
CA ARG A 55 4.32 45.07 13.92
C ARG A 55 5.72 45.57 14.34
N ARG A 56 6.69 44.66 14.43
CA ARG A 56 8.06 44.92 14.90
C ARG A 56 9.07 44.25 13.96
N PRO A 57 10.27 44.82 13.80
CA PRO A 57 11.31 44.18 13.03
C PRO A 57 11.76 42.93 13.80
N LEU A 58 11.49 41.76 13.25
CA LEU A 58 11.90 40.48 13.81
C LEU A 58 12.59 39.65 12.73
N ARG A 59 13.65 38.94 13.09
CA ARG A 59 14.18 37.90 12.23
C ARG A 59 13.29 36.69 12.37
N VAL A 60 12.73 36.20 11.28
CA VAL A 60 11.86 35.02 11.28
C VAL A 60 12.51 33.93 10.48
N THR A 61 12.55 32.72 11.04
CA THR A 61 12.97 31.48 10.41
C THR A 61 11.84 30.48 10.52
N LEU A 62 11.45 29.91 9.39
CA LEU A 62 10.52 28.80 9.33
C LEU A 62 11.30 27.56 8.95
N SER A 63 10.92 26.41 9.49
CA SER A 63 11.40 25.09 9.09
C SER A 63 10.19 24.18 8.95
N ASP A 64 10.07 23.57 7.77
CA ASP A 64 8.97 22.66 7.45
C ASP A 64 9.50 21.26 7.12
N PRO A 65 9.91 20.46 8.12
CA PRO A 65 10.47 19.14 7.88
C PRO A 65 9.38 18.18 7.41
N ALA A 66 9.58 17.59 6.24
CA ALA A 66 8.69 16.55 5.72
C ALA A 66 8.78 15.27 6.58
N PRO A 67 7.69 14.48 6.72
CA PRO A 67 7.72 13.22 7.45
C PRO A 67 8.74 12.21 6.88
N ARG A 68 9.33 11.38 7.75
CA ARG A 68 10.29 10.33 7.34
C ARG A 68 9.62 9.36 6.36
N GLY A 69 10.19 9.24 5.15
CA GLY A 69 9.62 8.43 4.05
C GLY A 69 9.17 9.28 2.86
N VAL A 70 9.06 10.59 3.07
CA VAL A 70 8.72 11.57 2.06
C VAL A 70 9.78 12.67 2.06
N VAL A 71 10.27 13.06 0.88
CA VAL A 71 11.34 14.06 0.76
C VAL A 71 10.83 15.28 0.01
N SER A 72 10.86 16.44 0.65
CA SER A 72 10.64 17.72 -0.04
C SER A 72 11.88 18.08 -0.86
N GLY A 73 11.71 18.53 -2.10
CA GLY A 73 12.81 19.02 -2.93
C GLY A 73 13.49 20.28 -2.36
N HIS A 74 12.81 21.02 -1.49
CA HIS A 74 13.37 22.17 -0.78
C HIS A 74 12.89 22.19 0.67
N GLU A 75 13.82 22.29 1.62
CA GLU A 75 13.49 22.70 2.97
C GLU A 75 13.20 24.20 2.96
N LEU A 76 11.99 24.56 3.38
CA LEU A 76 11.62 25.96 3.57
C LEU A 76 12.43 26.50 4.73
N THR A 77 13.60 27.09 4.43
CA THR A 77 14.38 27.88 5.38
C THR A 77 14.40 29.32 4.88
N ALA A 78 13.44 30.12 5.33
CA ALA A 78 13.39 31.54 5.02
C ALA A 78 13.81 32.32 6.26
N ALA A 79 15.01 32.92 6.25
CA ALA A 79 15.48 33.81 7.31
C ALA A 79 15.47 35.26 6.81
N ALA A 80 14.53 36.08 7.28
CA ALA A 80 14.44 37.49 6.89
C ALA A 80 14.08 38.39 8.07
N LEU A 81 14.60 39.61 8.07
CA LEU A 81 14.08 40.67 8.93
C LEU A 81 12.74 41.11 8.36
N HIS A 82 11.69 40.93 9.15
CA HIS A 82 10.31 41.09 8.72
C HIS A 82 9.61 42.19 9.50
N LEU A 83 8.95 43.09 8.78
CA LEU A 83 8.12 44.16 9.33
C LEU A 83 6.89 44.33 8.42
N GLY A 84 5.71 44.46 9.02
CA GLY A 84 4.45 44.52 8.30
C GLY A 84 3.93 43.14 7.94
N GLN A 85 3.31 43.01 6.77
CA GLN A 85 2.76 41.76 6.26
C GLN A 85 3.48 41.36 4.98
N THR A 86 3.88 40.10 4.88
CA THR A 86 4.40 39.53 3.64
C THR A 86 3.84 38.12 3.49
N THR A 87 3.43 37.83 2.27
CA THR A 87 2.98 36.50 1.86
C THR A 87 3.98 35.97 0.84
N ARG A 88 4.41 34.73 1.03
CA ARG A 88 5.27 34.01 0.08
C ARG A 88 4.67 32.65 -0.20
N THR A 89 4.70 32.27 -1.46
CA THR A 89 4.25 30.96 -1.92
C THR A 89 5.45 30.22 -2.47
N PHE A 90 5.60 28.98 -2.05
CA PHE A 90 6.65 28.08 -2.48
C PHE A 90 6.01 26.87 -3.13
N THR A 91 6.45 26.54 -4.33
CA THR A 91 5.98 25.35 -5.04
C THR A 91 7.17 24.41 -5.21
N THR A 92 7.01 23.17 -4.75
CA THR A 92 8.02 22.13 -4.87
C THR A 92 7.36 20.79 -5.16
N THR A 93 8.18 19.77 -5.37
CA THR A 93 7.72 18.39 -5.57
C THR A 93 8.13 17.56 -4.37
N LEU A 94 7.15 16.86 -3.84
CA LEU A 94 7.27 15.94 -2.72
C LEU A 94 7.55 14.53 -3.28
N ARG A 95 8.74 13.98 -3.06
CA ARG A 95 9.12 12.63 -3.53
C ARG A 95 8.65 11.58 -2.54
N LEU A 96 7.94 10.58 -3.05
CA LEU A 96 7.33 9.51 -2.25
C LEU A 96 8.26 8.29 -2.22
N ASN A 97 9.17 8.23 -1.26
CA ASN A 97 10.24 7.22 -1.27
C ASN A 97 9.83 5.89 -0.63
N ARG A 98 8.88 5.92 0.31
CA ARG A 98 8.35 4.73 0.98
C ARG A 98 6.84 4.79 1.04
N ARG A 99 6.19 3.64 0.86
CA ARG A 99 4.76 3.49 1.17
C ARG A 99 4.52 3.77 2.66
N GLY A 100 3.35 4.27 3.00
CA GLY A 100 3.03 4.63 4.38
C GLY A 100 1.87 5.60 4.48
N HIS A 101 1.32 5.74 5.68
CA HIS A 101 0.48 6.89 6.03
C HIS A 101 1.32 7.87 6.85
N PHE A 102 1.54 9.06 6.31
CA PHE A 102 2.42 10.06 6.91
C PHE A 102 1.61 11.24 7.41
N GLU A 103 1.60 11.40 8.73
CA GLU A 103 1.09 12.61 9.38
C GLU A 103 2.16 13.69 9.39
N TRP A 104 1.75 14.90 9.01
CA TRP A 104 2.60 16.08 8.98
C TRP A 104 2.06 17.10 9.99
N PRO A 105 2.51 17.05 11.24
CA PRO A 105 1.82 17.70 12.37
C PRO A 105 1.86 19.23 12.32
N GLY A 106 2.92 19.83 11.78
CA GLY A 106 3.11 21.27 11.85
C GLY A 106 4.46 21.69 11.30
N LEU A 107 4.84 22.93 11.57
CA LEU A 107 6.13 23.50 11.21
C LEU A 107 6.72 24.23 12.41
N ASP A 108 8.04 24.33 12.43
CA ASP A 108 8.76 25.05 13.46
C ASP A 108 8.98 26.50 13.05
N LEU A 109 8.48 27.40 13.87
CA LEU A 109 8.68 28.83 13.76
C LEU A 109 9.72 29.25 14.80
N ALA A 110 10.86 29.74 14.34
CA ALA A 110 11.85 30.42 15.16
C ALA A 110 11.87 31.91 14.83
N TRP A 111 12.01 32.76 15.84
CA TRP A 111 12.17 34.18 15.63
C TRP A 111 13.15 34.81 16.62
N ALA A 112 13.74 35.93 16.23
CA ALA A 112 14.68 36.68 17.06
C ALA A 112 14.51 38.19 16.88
N ASP A 113 15.16 38.94 17.76
CA ASP A 113 15.33 40.39 17.59
C ASP A 113 16.13 40.71 16.30
N PRO A 114 16.15 41.99 15.86
CA PRO A 114 16.85 42.40 14.64
C PRO A 114 18.34 42.01 14.58
N LEU A 115 19.02 41.93 15.73
CA LEU A 115 20.44 41.55 15.82
C LEU A 115 20.63 40.03 15.98
N GLY A 116 19.57 39.28 16.25
CA GLY A 116 19.62 37.83 16.41
C GLY A 116 20.23 37.36 17.73
N LEU A 117 20.18 38.18 18.78
CA LEU A 117 20.73 37.88 20.11
C LEU A 117 19.84 36.95 20.93
N PHE A 118 18.51 37.10 20.81
CA PHE A 118 17.52 36.38 21.60
C PHE A 118 16.55 35.63 20.70
N TRP A 119 16.81 34.33 20.52
CA TRP A 119 15.95 33.43 19.76
C TRP A 119 14.83 32.86 20.62
N GLN A 120 13.68 32.67 20.00
CA GLN A 120 12.51 32.00 20.54
C GLN A 120 12.00 31.02 19.47
N GLN A 121 11.34 29.95 19.89
CA GLN A 121 10.80 28.94 18.99
C GLN A 121 9.41 28.49 19.45
N THR A 122 8.54 28.21 18.49
CA THR A 122 7.24 27.58 18.71
C THR A 122 6.89 26.70 17.51
N THR A 123 6.12 25.65 17.74
CA THR A 123 5.54 24.87 16.63
C THR A 123 4.17 25.45 16.28
N LEU A 124 3.90 25.64 14.99
CA LEU A 124 2.60 26.06 14.49
C LEU A 124 1.80 24.83 14.01
N PRO A 125 0.52 24.72 14.40
CA PRO A 125 -0.34 23.65 13.91
C PRO A 125 -0.65 23.90 12.43
N ALA A 126 -0.31 22.93 11.58
CA ALA A 126 -0.60 22.94 10.15
C ALA A 126 -0.85 21.52 9.64
N THR A 127 -1.61 20.73 10.42
CA THR A 127 -1.70 19.29 10.24
C THR A 127 -2.17 18.92 8.83
N THR A 128 -1.39 18.09 8.16
CA THR A 128 -1.71 17.53 6.84
C THR A 128 -1.38 16.04 6.87
N ALA A 129 -2.05 15.23 6.06
CA ALA A 129 -1.72 13.81 5.94
C ALA A 129 -1.53 13.44 4.46
N VAL A 130 -0.55 12.58 4.19
CA VAL A 130 -0.27 12.07 2.85
C VAL A 130 -0.20 10.56 2.93
N THR A 131 -1.01 9.87 2.13
CA THR A 131 -0.97 8.41 2.02
C THR A 131 -0.19 8.00 0.78
N VAL A 132 0.90 7.28 0.97
CA VAL A 132 1.72 6.74 -0.11
C VAL A 132 1.34 5.28 -0.33
N TYR A 133 0.70 5.01 -1.45
CA TYR A 133 0.40 3.64 -1.87
C TYR A 133 1.66 2.91 -2.33
N PRO A 134 1.72 1.58 -2.11
CA PRO A 134 2.81 0.76 -2.66
C PRO A 134 2.94 0.95 -4.17
N GLY A 135 4.18 1.00 -4.68
CA GLY A 135 4.45 1.16 -6.09
C GLY A 135 3.91 -0.03 -6.91
N THR A 136 3.07 0.25 -7.91
CA THR A 136 2.59 -0.74 -8.88
C THR A 136 3.46 -0.68 -10.12
N HIS A 137 4.66 -1.25 -10.03
CA HIS A 137 5.57 -1.30 -11.16
C HIS A 137 4.91 -2.16 -12.23
N GLY A 138 4.83 -1.64 -13.46
CA GLY A 138 4.17 -2.26 -14.63
C GLY A 138 4.87 -3.53 -15.13
N LEU A 139 5.21 -4.40 -14.20
CA LEU A 139 5.45 -5.81 -14.41
C LEU A 139 4.31 -6.30 -15.30
N LEU A 140 4.66 -6.92 -16.43
CA LEU A 140 3.72 -7.64 -17.29
C LEU A 140 3.26 -8.86 -16.48
N LEU A 141 2.31 -8.62 -15.57
CA LEU A 141 1.74 -9.55 -14.62
C LEU A 141 0.60 -10.46 -15.13
N PRO A 142 0.07 -10.36 -16.37
CA PRO A 142 -0.92 -11.31 -16.85
C PRO A 142 -0.44 -12.76 -16.68
N ASP A 143 0.86 -12.98 -16.84
CA ASP A 143 1.45 -14.31 -16.77
C ASP A 143 1.74 -14.79 -15.35
N LEU A 144 1.66 -13.92 -14.32
CA LEU A 144 1.72 -14.36 -12.92
C LEU A 144 0.35 -14.81 -12.41
N LEU A 145 -0.69 -14.06 -12.76
CA LEU A 145 -2.04 -14.46 -12.40
C LEU A 145 -2.49 -15.72 -13.14
N ARG A 146 -2.03 -15.95 -14.38
CA ARG A 146 -2.34 -17.20 -15.10
C ARG A 146 -2.03 -18.48 -14.30
N PRO A 147 -0.80 -18.77 -13.86
CA PRO A 147 -0.48 -19.95 -13.07
C PRO A 147 -1.02 -19.86 -11.63
N LEU A 148 -1.18 -18.66 -11.07
CA LEU A 148 -1.77 -18.48 -9.74
C LEU A 148 -3.29 -18.70 -9.72
N LEU A 149 -3.98 -18.59 -10.87
CA LEU A 149 -5.43 -18.70 -11.00
C LEU A 149 -5.88 -19.88 -11.89
N SER A 150 -5.05 -20.47 -12.76
CA SER A 150 -5.48 -21.40 -13.82
C SER A 150 -4.64 -22.69 -13.92
N GLU A 151 -5.29 -23.81 -14.26
CA GLU A 151 -4.67 -25.06 -14.78
C GLU A 151 -5.00 -25.28 -16.28
N GLY A 152 -5.61 -24.28 -16.91
CA GLY A 152 -6.22 -24.39 -18.23
C GLY A 152 -6.96 -23.09 -18.50
N THR A 153 -6.49 -22.38 -19.53
CA THR A 153 -7.03 -21.14 -20.10
C THR A 153 -7.84 -20.27 -19.13
N LEU A 154 -7.33 -19.08 -18.81
CA LEU A 154 -8.19 -17.92 -18.55
C LEU A 154 -9.03 -17.70 -19.81
N SER A 155 -10.04 -18.54 -20.01
CA SER A 155 -10.90 -18.48 -21.16
C SER A 155 -11.64 -17.16 -21.06
N ARG A 156 -11.66 -16.47 -22.19
CA ARG A 156 -12.35 -15.22 -22.47
C ARG A 156 -13.87 -15.37 -22.36
N GLN A 157 -14.36 -16.02 -21.31
CA GLN A 157 -15.76 -16.14 -20.94
C GLN A 157 -16.01 -15.36 -19.65
N LEU A 158 -15.66 -14.07 -19.69
CA LEU A 158 -16.35 -13.06 -18.88
C LEU A 158 -17.65 -12.74 -19.64
N GLY A 159 -18.61 -13.65 -19.57
CA GLY A 159 -19.97 -13.44 -20.05
C GLY A 159 -20.87 -13.13 -18.86
N LEU A 160 -21.63 -12.04 -18.98
CA LEU A 160 -22.72 -11.71 -18.06
C LEU A 160 -23.68 -12.90 -17.89
N ASP A 161 -24.10 -13.14 -16.64
CA ASP A 161 -25.28 -13.94 -16.34
C ASP A 161 -26.50 -13.28 -16.98
N ASP A 162 -27.10 -13.95 -17.97
CA ASP A 162 -28.50 -13.78 -18.30
C ASP A 162 -29.22 -15.06 -17.84
N PRO A 163 -30.15 -14.99 -16.87
CA PRO A 163 -30.92 -16.15 -16.41
C PRO A 163 -31.77 -16.81 -17.52
N LEU A 164 -31.76 -16.27 -18.74
CA LEU A 164 -32.35 -16.85 -19.95
C LEU A 164 -31.34 -17.48 -20.93
N SER A 165 -30.03 -17.41 -20.69
CA SER A 165 -29.00 -17.90 -21.62
C SER A 165 -28.62 -19.37 -21.37
N LEU A 166 -29.12 -20.24 -22.24
CA LEU A 166 -28.72 -21.65 -22.38
C LEU A 166 -27.39 -21.74 -23.16
N ARG A 167 -26.23 -21.75 -22.49
CA ARG A 167 -24.92 -21.88 -23.17
C ARG A 167 -24.26 -23.26 -23.09
N SER A 168 -24.56 -24.10 -22.10
CA SER A 168 -24.22 -25.54 -22.15
C SER A 168 -25.44 -26.38 -21.77
N ALA A 169 -25.90 -27.19 -22.70
CA ALA A 169 -27.03 -28.07 -22.51
C ALA A 169 -26.71 -29.38 -23.22
N ARG A 170 -26.62 -30.48 -22.46
CA ARG A 170 -26.33 -31.80 -22.99
C ARG A 170 -27.55 -32.72 -22.93
N GLU A 171 -27.52 -33.75 -23.75
CA GLU A 171 -28.52 -34.81 -23.70
C GLU A 171 -28.50 -35.48 -22.32
N TYR A 172 -29.69 -35.77 -21.82
CA TYR A 172 -29.89 -36.50 -20.58
C TYR A 172 -29.32 -37.91 -20.73
N VAL A 173 -28.47 -38.30 -19.78
CA VAL A 173 -27.97 -39.67 -19.68
C VAL A 173 -28.59 -40.31 -18.45
N THR A 174 -28.93 -41.59 -18.56
CA THR A 174 -29.44 -42.40 -17.45
C THR A 174 -28.50 -42.31 -16.25
N GLY A 175 -28.97 -41.68 -15.16
CA GLY A 175 -28.16 -41.37 -13.98
C GLY A 175 -28.18 -39.88 -13.58
N ASP A 176 -28.62 -39.00 -14.48
CA ASP A 176 -28.77 -37.58 -14.19
C ASP A 176 -29.96 -37.29 -13.25
N ALA A 177 -29.78 -36.35 -12.32
CA ALA A 177 -30.83 -35.97 -11.37
C ALA A 177 -32.03 -35.32 -12.10
N PRO A 178 -33.29 -35.78 -11.90
CA PRO A 178 -34.46 -35.26 -12.60
C PRO A 178 -34.70 -33.76 -12.42
N GLY A 179 -34.27 -33.20 -11.28
CA GLY A 179 -34.37 -31.76 -10.99
C GLY A 179 -33.49 -30.86 -11.87
N ARG A 180 -32.56 -31.43 -12.66
CA ARG A 180 -31.68 -30.68 -13.58
C ARG A 180 -32.20 -30.61 -15.01
N ILE A 181 -33.35 -31.22 -15.30
CA ILE A 181 -33.95 -31.24 -16.64
C ILE A 181 -34.51 -29.87 -16.99
N HIS A 182 -34.13 -29.34 -18.16
CA HIS A 182 -34.70 -28.10 -18.68
C HIS A 182 -35.99 -28.37 -19.46
N TRP A 183 -37.12 -28.57 -18.76
CA TRP A 183 -38.41 -28.95 -19.39
C TRP A 183 -38.80 -28.14 -20.62
N ARG A 184 -38.65 -26.81 -20.59
CA ARG A 184 -39.00 -25.93 -21.73
C ARG A 184 -38.11 -26.14 -22.98
N LEU A 185 -36.85 -26.51 -22.79
CA LEU A 185 -35.93 -26.80 -23.91
C LEU A 185 -36.15 -28.22 -24.41
N SER A 186 -36.32 -29.18 -23.48
CA SER A 186 -36.65 -30.57 -23.81
C SER A 186 -37.93 -30.67 -24.64
N ALA A 187 -38.97 -29.91 -24.27
CA ALA A 187 -40.24 -29.85 -25.00
C ALA A 187 -40.11 -29.30 -26.42
N ARG A 188 -39.12 -28.42 -26.69
CA ARG A 188 -38.88 -27.85 -28.03
C ARG A 188 -38.00 -28.75 -28.90
N ARG A 189 -37.07 -29.50 -28.29
CA ARG A 189 -36.12 -30.37 -29.00
C ARG A 189 -36.63 -31.79 -29.20
N GLY A 190 -37.62 -32.23 -28.43
CA GLY A 190 -38.13 -33.60 -28.46
C GLY A 190 -37.28 -34.62 -27.67
N GLU A 191 -36.20 -34.16 -27.03
CA GLU A 191 -35.25 -34.99 -26.27
C GLU A 191 -35.06 -34.38 -24.88
N LEU A 192 -34.77 -35.21 -23.87
CA LEU A 192 -34.50 -34.72 -22.52
C LEU A 192 -33.15 -34.02 -22.50
N VAL A 193 -33.14 -32.74 -22.16
CA VAL A 193 -31.93 -31.93 -22.05
C VAL A 193 -31.68 -31.56 -20.59
N VAL A 194 -30.45 -31.80 -20.12
CA VAL A 194 -30.01 -31.44 -18.78
C VAL A 194 -29.29 -30.11 -18.81
N ARG A 195 -29.65 -29.22 -17.88
CA ARG A 195 -28.87 -28.00 -17.62
C ARG A 195 -27.54 -28.42 -17.04
N GLU A 196 -26.48 -28.22 -17.80
CA GLU A 196 -25.15 -28.35 -17.24
C GLU A 196 -24.89 -27.07 -16.43
N PRO A 197 -24.65 -27.16 -15.11
CA PRO A 197 -24.26 -25.99 -14.36
C PRO A 197 -22.90 -25.55 -14.89
N GLU A 198 -22.86 -24.43 -15.61
CA GLU A 198 -21.61 -23.76 -15.89
C GLU A 198 -21.02 -23.39 -14.52
N ARG A 199 -19.91 -24.01 -14.12
CA ARG A 199 -19.12 -23.52 -13.00
C ARG A 199 -18.37 -22.27 -13.46
N THR A 200 -19.11 -21.22 -13.80
CA THR A 200 -18.54 -19.90 -14.01
C THR A 200 -18.35 -19.30 -12.63
N ALA A 201 -17.32 -19.79 -11.93
CA ALA A 201 -16.85 -19.10 -10.75
C ALA A 201 -16.37 -17.73 -11.24
N ALA A 202 -17.14 -16.67 -10.98
CA ALA A 202 -16.64 -15.31 -11.04
C ALA A 202 -15.47 -15.25 -10.05
N SER A 203 -14.27 -15.53 -10.53
CA SER A 203 -13.16 -15.92 -9.70
C SER A 203 -12.56 -14.68 -9.05
N SER A 204 -13.15 -14.22 -7.96
CA SER A 204 -12.65 -13.07 -7.19
C SER A 204 -11.21 -13.33 -6.75
N LEU A 205 -10.39 -12.29 -6.71
CA LEU A 205 -9.00 -12.37 -6.27
C LEU A 205 -8.88 -11.75 -4.88
N THR A 206 -8.50 -12.55 -3.89
CA THR A 206 -8.10 -12.05 -2.58
C THR A 206 -6.60 -12.24 -2.41
N VAL A 207 -5.88 -11.16 -2.12
CA VAL A 207 -4.44 -11.24 -1.79
C VAL A 207 -4.28 -11.03 -0.29
N PHE A 208 -3.76 -12.03 0.38
CA PHE A 208 -3.39 -11.98 1.79
C PHE A 208 -1.89 -11.74 1.95
N VAL A 209 -1.52 -10.77 2.78
CA VAL A 209 -0.12 -10.50 3.15
C VAL A 209 0.12 -10.90 4.60
N ASP A 210 1.01 -11.85 4.82
CA ASP A 210 1.41 -12.33 6.14
C ASP A 210 2.43 -11.37 6.78
N ALA A 211 1.96 -10.49 7.65
CA ALA A 211 2.82 -9.56 8.40
C ALA A 211 3.53 -10.19 9.62
N SER A 212 3.23 -11.46 9.96
CA SER A 212 3.72 -12.14 11.16
C SER A 212 5.18 -12.53 11.11
N ALA A 213 5.65 -12.88 9.91
CA ALA A 213 6.92 -13.53 9.76
C ALA A 213 7.76 -12.86 8.67
N GLY A 214 8.25 -11.66 8.95
CA GLY A 214 9.18 -10.94 8.08
C GLY A 214 9.51 -9.56 8.66
N GLY A 215 10.69 -9.02 8.32
CA GLY A 215 11.02 -7.63 8.65
C GLY A 215 10.26 -6.65 7.74
N SER A 216 10.41 -5.35 8.01
CA SER A 216 9.83 -4.27 7.19
C SER A 216 10.12 -4.45 5.69
N THR A 217 11.33 -4.86 5.33
CA THR A 217 11.70 -5.11 3.92
C THR A 217 10.81 -6.15 3.24
N PHE A 218 10.45 -7.24 3.92
CA PHE A 218 9.55 -8.24 3.34
C PHE A 218 8.15 -7.66 3.18
N VAL A 219 7.63 -6.98 4.21
CA VAL A 219 6.29 -6.39 4.17
C VAL A 219 6.19 -5.36 3.04
N ASP A 220 7.25 -4.59 2.83
CA ASP A 220 7.36 -3.63 1.73
C ASP A 220 7.26 -4.30 0.36
N SER A 221 8.06 -5.34 0.13
CA SER A 221 8.03 -6.07 -1.13
C SER A 221 6.72 -6.84 -1.33
N ALA A 222 6.16 -7.44 -0.27
CA ALA A 222 4.89 -8.15 -0.34
C ALA A 222 3.72 -7.19 -0.61
N ALA A 223 3.72 -5.98 -0.03
CA ALA A 223 2.73 -4.95 -0.32
C ALA A 223 2.81 -4.46 -1.77
N ARG A 224 4.01 -4.29 -2.33
CA ARG A 224 4.20 -3.98 -3.76
C ARG A 224 3.69 -5.10 -4.66
N LEU A 225 4.05 -6.36 -4.37
CA LEU A 225 3.57 -7.51 -5.13
C LEU A 225 2.04 -7.63 -5.06
N ALA A 226 1.46 -7.49 -3.86
CA ALA A 226 0.02 -7.51 -3.67
C ALA A 226 -0.68 -6.40 -4.46
N ALA A 227 -0.16 -5.17 -4.40
CA ALA A 227 -0.70 -4.05 -5.17
C ALA A 227 -0.69 -4.31 -6.67
N SER A 228 0.39 -4.89 -7.20
CA SER A 228 0.48 -5.26 -8.61
C SER A 228 -0.51 -6.37 -8.99
N LEU A 229 -0.64 -7.43 -8.17
CA LEU A 229 -1.61 -8.52 -8.40
C LEU A 229 -3.06 -8.02 -8.37
N LEU A 230 -3.39 -7.12 -7.44
CA LEU A 230 -4.72 -6.53 -7.31
C LEU A 230 -5.04 -5.60 -8.49
N ARG A 231 -4.06 -4.80 -8.94
CA ARG A 231 -4.21 -3.93 -10.11
C ARG A 231 -4.45 -4.76 -11.38
N GLU A 232 -3.67 -5.82 -11.57
CA GLU A 232 -3.86 -6.74 -12.70
C GLU A 232 -5.22 -7.44 -12.63
N GLY A 233 -5.60 -7.95 -11.45
CA GLY A 233 -6.92 -8.56 -11.24
C GLY A 233 -8.07 -7.61 -11.58
N GLN A 234 -7.94 -6.33 -11.25
CA GLN A 234 -8.90 -5.30 -11.62
C GLN A 234 -8.91 -5.05 -13.14
N THR A 235 -7.74 -4.99 -13.80
CA THR A 235 -7.65 -4.87 -15.27
C THR A 235 -8.31 -6.06 -15.97
N LEU A 236 -8.26 -7.25 -15.39
CA LEU A 236 -8.96 -8.45 -15.84
C LEU A 236 -10.46 -8.48 -15.46
N GLY A 237 -10.99 -7.45 -14.79
CA GLY A 237 -12.40 -7.36 -14.39
C GLY A 237 -12.79 -8.27 -13.20
N LEU A 238 -11.81 -8.81 -12.48
CA LEU A 238 -12.05 -9.63 -11.30
C LEU A 238 -12.45 -8.75 -10.10
N PRO A 239 -13.38 -9.20 -9.23
CA PRO A 239 -13.55 -8.58 -7.93
C PRO A 239 -12.28 -8.78 -7.09
N VAL A 240 -11.66 -7.71 -6.61
CA VAL A 240 -10.39 -7.75 -5.86
C VAL A 240 -10.56 -7.34 -4.41
N ALA A 241 -9.84 -8.00 -3.49
CA ALA A 241 -9.72 -7.61 -2.08
C ALA A 241 -8.31 -7.88 -1.55
N ALA A 242 -7.87 -7.06 -0.59
CA ALA A 242 -6.67 -7.31 0.21
C ALA A 242 -7.04 -7.74 1.62
N ALA A 243 -6.20 -8.58 2.22
CA ALA A 243 -6.28 -8.94 3.63
C ALA A 243 -4.89 -8.94 4.26
N ALA A 244 -4.77 -8.41 5.48
CA ALA A 244 -3.54 -8.48 6.27
C ALA A 244 -3.87 -8.11 7.72
N ALA A 245 -3.10 -8.63 8.69
CA ALA A 245 -3.22 -8.27 10.11
C ALA A 245 -4.68 -8.27 10.64
N GLY A 246 -5.46 -9.30 10.28
CA GLY A 246 -6.87 -9.45 10.68
C GLY A 246 -7.88 -8.51 9.99
N GLN A 247 -7.42 -7.62 9.12
CA GLN A 247 -8.26 -6.72 8.33
C GLN A 247 -8.50 -7.30 6.92
N VAL A 248 -9.70 -7.06 6.38
CA VAL A 248 -10.09 -7.48 5.02
C VAL A 248 -10.84 -6.33 4.36
N THR A 249 -10.45 -5.98 3.13
CA THR A 249 -11.14 -4.92 2.40
C THR A 249 -12.40 -5.44 1.71
N PRO A 250 -13.40 -4.57 1.44
CA PRO A 250 -14.54 -4.95 0.63
C PRO A 250 -14.07 -5.39 -0.76
N ALA A 251 -14.45 -6.60 -1.19
CA ALA A 251 -14.13 -7.02 -2.55
C ALA A 251 -15.10 -6.42 -3.56
N GLY A 252 -14.56 -5.89 -4.65
CA GLY A 252 -15.31 -5.28 -5.73
C GLY A 252 -14.48 -5.13 -7.00
N ARG A 253 -15.16 -4.82 -8.11
CA ARG A 253 -14.51 -4.62 -9.44
C ARG A 253 -14.10 -3.16 -9.69
N GLY A 254 -14.69 -2.21 -8.96
CA GLY A 254 -14.51 -0.77 -9.17
C GLY A 254 -13.20 -0.23 -8.61
N ALA A 255 -12.90 1.03 -8.96
CA ALA A 255 -11.74 1.77 -8.48
C ALA A 255 -11.71 1.91 -6.94
N ASP A 256 -12.88 1.97 -6.30
CA ASP A 256 -13.00 2.10 -4.84
C ASP A 256 -12.48 0.87 -4.10
N ALA A 257 -12.73 -0.34 -4.64
CA ALA A 257 -12.25 -1.58 -4.04
C ALA A 257 -10.72 -1.68 -4.11
N LEU A 258 -10.13 -1.30 -5.25
CA LEU A 258 -8.67 -1.21 -5.37
C LEU A 258 -8.10 -0.14 -4.46
N HIS A 259 -8.72 1.05 -4.37
CA HIS A 259 -8.29 2.11 -3.44
C HIS A 259 -8.31 1.63 -1.98
N ALA A 260 -9.37 0.96 -1.55
CA ALA A 260 -9.46 0.40 -0.20
C ALA A 260 -8.33 -0.61 0.05
N ALA A 261 -8.06 -1.49 -0.92
CA ALA A 261 -6.98 -2.47 -0.86
C ALA A 261 -5.60 -1.81 -0.79
N LEU A 262 -5.32 -0.82 -1.64
CA LEU A 262 -4.06 -0.06 -1.64
C LEU A 262 -3.88 0.74 -0.33
N HIS A 263 -4.96 1.28 0.22
CA HIS A 263 -4.93 2.01 1.48
C HIS A 263 -4.62 1.08 2.66
N LEU A 264 -5.15 -0.15 2.69
CA LEU A 264 -4.75 -1.17 3.66
C LEU A 264 -3.26 -1.51 3.52
N LEU A 265 -2.79 -1.78 2.29
CA LEU A 265 -1.39 -2.13 2.03
C LEU A 265 -0.42 -0.99 2.32
N ALA A 266 -0.84 0.26 2.16
CA ALA A 266 -0.04 1.44 2.49
C ALA A 266 0.25 1.55 3.99
N ARG A 267 -0.67 1.07 4.84
CA ARG A 267 -0.57 1.14 6.31
C ARG A 267 -0.02 -0.13 6.93
N LEU A 268 0.34 -1.10 6.10
CA LEU A 268 0.78 -2.40 6.56
C LEU A 268 2.20 -2.34 7.12
N GLU A 269 2.30 -2.59 8.42
CA GLU A 269 3.53 -2.74 9.18
C GLU A 269 3.73 -4.20 9.59
N PRO A 270 4.97 -4.63 9.92
CA PRO A 270 5.21 -5.93 10.53
C PRO A 270 4.41 -6.07 11.83
N ASP A 271 3.69 -7.18 11.96
CA ASP A 271 2.83 -7.45 13.11
C ASP A 271 3.07 -8.89 13.57
N PRO A 272 3.73 -9.14 14.72
CA PRO A 272 4.06 -10.48 15.17
C PRO A 272 2.84 -11.33 15.56
N ALA A 273 1.62 -10.79 15.51
CA ALA A 273 0.40 -11.56 15.75
C ALA A 273 0.29 -12.75 14.78
N PRO A 274 -0.28 -13.89 15.23
CA PRO A 274 -0.50 -15.03 14.36
C PRO A 274 -1.33 -14.65 13.12
N PRO A 275 -0.95 -15.14 11.92
CA PRO A 275 -1.67 -14.81 10.70
C PRO A 275 -3.09 -15.38 10.76
N ALA A 276 -4.08 -14.58 10.35
CA ALA A 276 -5.48 -14.99 10.25
C ALA A 276 -5.97 -14.80 8.81
N LEU A 277 -6.14 -15.92 8.09
CA LEU A 277 -6.63 -15.88 6.72
C LEU A 277 -8.10 -15.41 6.66
N PRO A 278 -8.46 -14.61 5.65
CA PRO A 278 -9.84 -14.16 5.48
C PRO A 278 -10.75 -15.32 5.10
N VAL A 279 -12.04 -15.19 5.42
CA VAL A 279 -13.05 -16.09 4.86
C VAL A 279 -13.15 -15.84 3.37
N THR A 280 -12.76 -16.84 2.58
CA THR A 280 -12.82 -16.78 1.11
C THR A 280 -14.25 -16.99 0.63
N ARG A 281 -14.66 -16.17 -0.35
CA ARG A 281 -15.94 -16.39 -1.05
C ARG A 281 -15.87 -17.70 -1.85
N ALA A 282 -17.01 -18.39 -1.93
CA ALA A 282 -17.13 -19.60 -2.73
C ALA A 282 -16.71 -19.32 -4.19
N GLY A 283 -15.80 -20.13 -4.73
CA GLY A 283 -15.29 -19.96 -6.09
C GLY A 283 -14.24 -18.85 -6.27
N GLY A 284 -13.82 -18.17 -5.20
CA GLY A 284 -12.74 -17.18 -5.24
C GLY A 284 -11.34 -17.80 -5.22
N ASN A 285 -10.33 -17.00 -5.55
CA ASN A 285 -8.92 -17.33 -5.49
C ASN A 285 -8.27 -16.59 -4.31
N LEU A 286 -7.45 -17.30 -3.55
CA LEU A 286 -6.66 -16.73 -2.45
C LEU A 286 -5.17 -16.87 -2.77
N ILE A 287 -4.46 -15.73 -2.81
CA ILE A 287 -3.01 -15.69 -2.90
C ILE A 287 -2.46 -15.27 -1.54
N ILE A 288 -1.59 -16.09 -0.95
CA ILE A 288 -0.98 -15.89 0.36
C ILE A 288 0.48 -15.52 0.12
N LEU A 289 0.89 -14.31 0.51
CA LEU A 289 2.28 -13.87 0.46
C LEU A 289 2.88 -13.99 1.86
N THR A 290 3.94 -14.80 2.04
CA THR A 290 4.59 -15.01 3.35
C THR A 290 6.11 -15.15 3.21
N ALA A 291 6.88 -14.63 4.16
CA ALA A 291 8.32 -14.85 4.17
C ALA A 291 8.69 -16.20 4.81
N ARG A 292 7.89 -16.65 5.78
CA ARG A 292 8.09 -17.92 6.50
C ARG A 292 6.73 -18.58 6.76
N PRO A 293 6.35 -19.60 5.97
CA PRO A 293 5.07 -20.27 6.13
C PRO A 293 5.04 -21.03 7.46
N SER A 294 4.13 -20.67 8.36
CA SER A 294 3.91 -21.41 9.61
C SER A 294 3.02 -22.65 9.37
N ALA A 295 3.11 -23.64 10.27
CA ALA A 295 2.23 -24.81 10.22
C ALA A 295 0.75 -24.42 10.38
N ASP A 296 0.48 -23.39 11.19
CA ASP A 296 -0.86 -22.84 11.36
C ASP A 296 -1.37 -22.19 10.06
N LEU A 297 -0.55 -21.37 9.40
CA LEU A 297 -0.89 -20.77 8.10
C LEU A 297 -1.22 -21.84 7.05
N THR A 298 -0.45 -22.93 7.02
CA THR A 298 -0.69 -24.05 6.10
C THR A 298 -2.01 -24.76 6.41
N THR A 299 -2.33 -24.94 7.70
CA THR A 299 -3.60 -25.53 8.13
C THR A 299 -4.78 -24.63 7.78
N GLN A 300 -4.66 -23.32 7.96
CA GLN A 300 -5.67 -22.35 7.55
C GLN A 300 -5.84 -22.34 6.02
N ALA A 301 -4.75 -22.46 5.25
CA ALA A 301 -4.81 -22.54 3.78
C ALA A 301 -5.58 -23.78 3.30
N LEU A 302 -5.38 -24.94 3.95
CA LEU A 302 -6.18 -26.16 3.70
C LEU A 302 -7.66 -25.96 4.02
N ARG A 303 -7.99 -25.25 5.11
CA ARG A 303 -9.40 -24.90 5.42
C ARG A 303 -9.99 -23.95 4.39
N ALA A 304 -9.24 -22.92 3.97
CA ALA A 304 -9.67 -21.98 2.95
C ALA A 304 -9.92 -22.67 1.60
N ARG A 305 -9.15 -23.72 1.29
CA ARG A 305 -9.32 -24.51 0.06
C ARG A 305 -10.68 -25.23 -0.04
N ALA A 306 -11.35 -25.47 1.10
CA ALA A 306 -12.69 -26.05 1.10
C ALA A 306 -13.75 -25.13 0.47
N THR A 307 -13.53 -23.81 0.46
CA THR A 307 -14.46 -22.83 -0.14
C THR A 307 -13.86 -22.11 -1.35
N ALA A 308 -12.57 -21.81 -1.33
CA ALA A 308 -11.85 -21.19 -2.43
C ALA A 308 -11.71 -22.16 -3.61
N SER A 309 -11.83 -21.64 -4.83
CA SER A 309 -11.51 -22.38 -6.06
C SER A 309 -10.03 -22.74 -6.12
N ARG A 310 -9.16 -21.82 -5.67
CA ARG A 310 -7.70 -22.01 -5.66
C ARG A 310 -7.07 -21.26 -4.49
N VAL A 311 -6.04 -21.88 -3.90
CA VAL A 311 -5.21 -21.28 -2.87
C VAL A 311 -3.75 -21.40 -3.34
N SER A 312 -3.05 -20.29 -3.39
CA SER A 312 -1.64 -20.22 -3.79
C SER A 312 -0.82 -19.63 -2.67
N ILE A 313 0.20 -20.35 -2.18
CA ILE A 313 1.16 -19.85 -1.20
C ILE A 313 2.42 -19.43 -1.95
N VAL A 314 2.72 -18.14 -1.90
CA VAL A 314 3.94 -17.56 -2.45
C VAL A 314 4.88 -17.26 -1.29
N ALA A 315 5.86 -18.12 -1.11
CA ALA A 315 6.93 -17.95 -0.15
C ALA A 315 8.00 -17.00 -0.73
N LEU A 316 8.20 -15.88 -0.05
CA LEU A 316 9.15 -14.83 -0.41
C LEU A 316 10.22 -14.74 0.69
N PRO A 317 11.17 -15.70 0.77
CA PRO A 317 12.33 -15.56 1.65
C PRO A 317 13.07 -14.26 1.32
N GLU A 318 13.91 -13.77 2.24
CA GLU A 318 14.64 -12.51 2.02
C GLU A 318 15.38 -12.48 0.66
N GLY A 319 15.75 -11.30 0.18
CA GLY A 319 16.69 -11.15 -0.95
C GLY A 319 16.11 -11.27 -2.37
N PHE A 320 14.83 -11.61 -2.54
CA PHE A 320 14.16 -11.52 -3.85
C PHE A 320 14.02 -10.07 -4.32
N TYR A 321 13.93 -9.87 -5.63
CA TYR A 321 13.73 -8.58 -6.25
C TYR A 321 12.49 -8.57 -7.14
N LEU A 322 11.84 -7.42 -7.23
CA LEU A 322 10.57 -7.29 -7.96
C LEU A 322 10.80 -6.81 -9.39
N GLU A 323 11.84 -6.02 -9.64
CA GLU A 323 12.04 -5.32 -10.92
C GLU A 323 13.03 -6.01 -11.88
N PRO A 324 12.78 -6.02 -13.20
CA PRO A 324 13.81 -6.35 -14.18
C PRO A 324 14.97 -5.34 -14.09
N GLY A 325 16.14 -5.79 -13.63
CA GLY A 325 17.35 -4.95 -13.49
C GLY A 325 17.74 -4.62 -12.04
N GLU A 326 16.90 -4.94 -11.06
CA GLU A 326 17.29 -4.87 -9.65
C GLU A 326 18.31 -5.98 -9.35
N GLN A 327 19.45 -5.62 -8.75
CA GLN A 327 20.48 -6.62 -8.43
C GLN A 327 20.02 -7.46 -7.24
N ALA A 328 20.04 -8.78 -7.41
CA ALA A 328 19.81 -9.73 -6.34
C ALA A 328 20.67 -9.38 -5.12
N ARG A 329 20.04 -9.27 -3.93
CA ARG A 329 20.79 -9.00 -2.71
C ARG A 329 21.59 -10.26 -2.36
N ARG A 330 22.92 -10.13 -2.23
CA ARG A 330 23.78 -11.25 -1.83
C ARG A 330 23.30 -11.82 -0.49
N GLN A 331 22.83 -13.05 -0.53
CA GLN A 331 22.48 -13.81 0.66
C GLN A 331 23.62 -14.78 1.00
N TRP A 332 24.05 -14.72 2.26
CA TRP A 332 25.04 -15.63 2.81
C TRP A 332 24.39 -16.79 3.58
N ALA A 333 23.10 -16.65 3.91
CA ALA A 333 22.30 -17.65 4.60
C ALA A 333 21.46 -18.46 3.60
N GLY A 334 21.34 -19.78 3.85
CA GLY A 334 20.43 -20.63 3.09
C GLY A 334 18.95 -20.34 3.38
N LEU A 335 18.06 -20.93 2.58
CA LEU A 335 16.60 -20.86 2.77
C LEU A 335 16.21 -21.19 4.23
N PRO A 336 15.27 -20.46 4.85
CA PRO A 336 14.75 -20.83 6.16
C PRO A 336 14.19 -22.26 6.15
N ASP A 337 14.35 -23.01 7.24
CA ASP A 337 13.91 -24.41 7.31
C ASP A 337 12.41 -24.58 7.06
N ALA A 338 11.60 -23.60 7.48
CA ALA A 338 10.17 -23.55 7.19
C ALA A 338 9.87 -23.52 5.68
N VAL A 339 10.68 -22.82 4.88
CA VAL A 339 10.51 -22.77 3.42
C VAL A 339 10.96 -24.09 2.79
N ARG A 340 12.05 -24.70 3.29
CA ARG A 340 12.50 -26.03 2.84
C ARG A 340 11.46 -27.11 3.15
N ASP A 341 10.81 -27.04 4.32
CA ASP A 341 9.72 -27.92 4.70
C ASP A 341 8.50 -27.76 3.80
N LEU A 342 8.17 -26.51 3.44
CA LEU A 342 7.09 -26.24 2.49
C LEU A 342 7.41 -26.82 1.10
N GLU A 343 8.64 -26.65 0.59
CA GLU A 343 9.07 -27.26 -0.68
C GLU A 343 8.96 -28.79 -0.65
N ARG A 344 9.42 -29.43 0.44
CA ARG A 344 9.31 -30.90 0.60
C ARG A 344 7.87 -31.39 0.57
N ARG A 345 6.91 -30.58 1.05
CA ARG A 345 5.49 -30.91 1.11
C ARG A 345 4.70 -30.41 -0.11
N ALA A 346 5.35 -29.74 -1.06
CA ALA A 346 4.67 -29.09 -2.17
C ALA A 346 3.85 -30.04 -3.02
N ALA A 347 4.37 -31.24 -3.32
CA ALA A 347 3.63 -32.25 -4.09
C ALA A 347 2.34 -32.70 -3.39
N VAL A 348 2.41 -32.99 -2.09
CA VAL A 348 1.25 -33.42 -1.28
C VAL A 348 0.21 -32.30 -1.16
N LEU A 349 0.66 -31.06 -1.01
CA LEU A 349 -0.22 -29.90 -0.94
C LEU A 349 -0.85 -29.57 -2.29
N ALA A 350 -0.15 -29.83 -3.40
CA ALA A 350 -0.68 -29.71 -4.75
C ALA A 350 -1.80 -30.73 -5.02
N GLU A 351 -1.68 -31.97 -4.55
CA GLU A 351 -2.78 -32.96 -4.58
C GLU A 351 -4.03 -32.47 -3.82
N SER A 352 -3.82 -31.67 -2.77
CA SER A 352 -4.89 -31.01 -2.01
C SER A 352 -5.38 -29.70 -2.67
N GLY A 353 -4.89 -29.37 -3.87
CA GLY A 353 -5.27 -28.19 -4.64
C GLY A 353 -4.69 -26.87 -4.11
N ILE A 354 -3.58 -26.92 -3.34
CA ILE A 354 -2.81 -25.75 -2.91
C ILE A 354 -1.54 -25.66 -3.76
N LEU A 355 -1.37 -24.55 -4.47
CA LEU A 355 -0.15 -24.32 -5.25
C LEU A 355 0.91 -23.63 -4.39
N ILE A 356 2.15 -24.09 -4.49
CA ILE A 356 3.27 -23.52 -3.75
C ILE A 356 4.28 -22.95 -4.74
N TYR A 357 4.62 -21.70 -4.49
CA TYR A 357 5.59 -20.94 -5.25
C TYR A 357 6.65 -20.43 -4.29
N VAL A 358 7.90 -20.77 -4.52
CA VAL A 358 9.02 -20.31 -3.70
C VAL A 358 9.93 -19.46 -4.56
N LEU A 359 10.03 -18.18 -4.21
CA LEU A 359 10.92 -17.25 -4.90
C LEU A 359 12.28 -17.24 -4.23
N ARG A 360 13.30 -17.75 -4.90
CA ARG A 360 14.67 -17.80 -4.36
C ARG A 360 15.35 -16.44 -4.53
N GLY A 361 16.30 -16.11 -3.66
CA GLY A 361 16.93 -14.78 -3.56
C GLY A 361 17.71 -14.26 -4.79
N ASN A 362 17.67 -14.98 -5.91
CA ASN A 362 18.22 -14.59 -7.20
C ASN A 362 17.22 -14.75 -8.35
N GLN A 363 15.95 -15.03 -8.05
CA GLN A 363 14.88 -15.20 -9.04
C GLN A 363 14.01 -13.96 -9.08
N SER A 364 13.61 -13.59 -10.28
CA SER A 364 12.57 -12.57 -10.47
C SER A 364 11.22 -13.17 -10.14
N VAL A 365 10.32 -12.36 -9.58
CA VAL A 365 8.91 -12.75 -9.44
C VAL A 365 8.30 -13.18 -10.77
N LEU A 366 8.78 -12.62 -11.90
CA LEU A 366 8.36 -13.00 -13.26
C LEU A 366 8.65 -14.48 -13.60
N THR A 367 9.55 -15.17 -12.89
CA THR A 367 9.80 -16.61 -13.12
C THR A 367 8.64 -17.49 -12.66
N LEU A 368 7.71 -16.99 -11.82
CA LEU A 368 6.50 -17.72 -11.46
C LEU A 368 5.55 -17.96 -12.65
N ALA A 369 5.77 -17.26 -13.78
CA ALA A 369 5.00 -17.37 -15.02
C ALA A 369 5.51 -18.44 -16.00
N GLY A 370 6.73 -18.94 -15.82
CA GLY A 370 7.50 -19.67 -16.85
C GLY A 370 7.53 -21.18 -16.68
#